data_AF-A0A1S4K700-F1
#
_entry.id   AF-A0A1S4K700-F1
#
_cell.length_a   1.000
_cell.length_b   1.000
_cell.length_c   1.000
_cell.angle_alpha   90.00
_cell.angle_beta   90.00
_cell.angle_gamma   90.00
#
_symmetry.space_group_name_H-M   'P 1'
#
loop_
_entity.id
_entity.type
_entity.pdbx_description
1 polymer ?
#
loop_
_entity_poly.entity_id
_entity_poly.type
_entity_poly.pdbx_seq_one_letter_code
_entity_poly.pdbx_strand_id
1 'polypeptide(L)'
;SSLRRRSDVSALAQLALDGSYLLDDGKDISFTERLKNCVGIYDEAVETLSTKQMWTLYVDAVLKLNEDMSSHQKLRRKTLGSVFKKAFESGSLEEDKYVQYLKLMINVDQPQESLVTAVLTKAIESYPKSTKLWVLHLTFLAKQEAPASEIEDIFKKALANCTEDLLSLWTVRFQYYHTRTDLPKALEQTFKDAIVQPPTIASHFQPLYLEFLVVTRNIDAARKKYLEIQKNCAPCLELHRKMSQLESIQAQPNVDHWRKCHENASHFFGTDNIDVWIDFLAFERDHGSPRNMQPVFERAKTRLDADLVAGFVTEYELLKNPLI
;
A
#
# COMPACT_ATOMS: atom_id res chain seq x y z
N SER A 1 -17.31 0.69 36.15
CA SER A 1 -18.70 0.30 35.90
C SER A 1 -19.02 0.12 34.41
N SER A 2 -18.54 0.98 33.49
CA SER A 2 -18.82 0.86 32.04
C SER A 2 -18.13 -0.32 31.34
N LEU A 3 -16.88 -0.64 31.69
CA LEU A 3 -16.13 -1.78 31.15
C LEU A 3 -16.81 -3.13 31.43
N ARG A 4 -17.35 -3.31 32.64
CA ARG A 4 -18.08 -4.53 33.03
C ARG A 4 -19.34 -4.70 32.18
N ARG A 5 -20.15 -3.62 32.07
CA ARG A 5 -21.36 -3.61 31.21
C ARG A 5 -21.06 -3.97 29.75
N ARG A 6 -19.93 -3.53 29.19
CA ARG A 6 -19.54 -3.85 27.80
C ARG A 6 -19.15 -5.31 27.61
N SER A 7 -18.39 -5.87 28.56
CA SER A 7 -18.06 -7.30 28.56
C SER A 7 -19.32 -8.16 28.66
N ASP A 8 -20.27 -7.73 29.50
CA ASP A 8 -21.54 -8.41 29.68
C ASP A 8 -22.38 -8.39 28.39
N VAL A 9 -22.44 -7.25 27.68
CA VAL A 9 -23.18 -7.14 26.40
C VAL A 9 -22.59 -8.07 25.32
N SER A 10 -21.26 -8.10 25.17
CA SER A 10 -20.63 -8.96 24.16
C SER A 10 -20.89 -10.44 24.43
N ALA A 11 -20.80 -10.85 25.70
CA ALA A 11 -21.09 -12.23 26.10
C ALA A 11 -22.56 -12.61 25.86
N LEU A 12 -23.50 -11.72 26.22
CA LEU A 12 -24.93 -11.95 25.99
C LEU A 12 -25.27 -12.03 24.50
N ALA A 13 -24.71 -11.15 23.68
CA ALA A 13 -24.93 -11.16 22.23
C ALA A 13 -24.40 -12.45 21.57
N GLN A 14 -23.23 -12.93 22.02
CA GLN A 14 -22.68 -14.20 21.54
C GLN A 14 -23.56 -15.39 21.95
N LEU A 15 -24.04 -15.44 23.20
CA LEU A 15 -24.94 -16.48 23.67
C LEU A 15 -26.26 -16.51 22.87
N ALA A 16 -26.79 -15.34 22.53
CA ALA A 16 -27.99 -15.21 21.71
C ALA A 16 -27.76 -15.72 20.27
N LEU A 17 -26.58 -15.43 19.72
CA LEU A 17 -26.20 -15.90 18.38
C LEU A 17 -25.98 -17.42 18.34
N ASP A 18 -25.38 -17.99 19.38
CA ASP A 18 -25.11 -19.43 19.47
C ASP A 18 -26.41 -20.24 19.66
N GLY A 19 -27.51 -19.59 20.06
CA GLY A 19 -28.78 -20.23 20.34
C GLY A 19 -28.79 -20.92 21.70
N SER A 20 -28.09 -20.35 22.68
CA SER A 20 -28.02 -20.93 24.02
C SER A 20 -29.40 -21.04 24.66
N TYR A 21 -29.71 -22.22 25.19
CA TYR A 21 -30.94 -22.57 25.91
C TYR A 21 -31.18 -21.76 27.19
N LEU A 22 -30.20 -20.95 27.61
CA LEU A 22 -30.32 -20.03 28.74
C LEU A 22 -31.10 -18.75 28.41
N LEU A 23 -31.37 -18.50 27.13
CA LEU A 23 -32.04 -17.28 26.65
C LEU A 23 -33.39 -17.54 25.97
N ASP A 24 -33.78 -18.80 25.72
CA ASP A 24 -35.06 -19.14 25.08
C ASP A 24 -35.57 -20.52 25.56
N ASP A 25 -36.90 -20.69 25.64
CA ASP A 25 -37.65 -21.81 26.25
C ASP A 25 -37.54 -23.16 25.49
N GLY A 26 -36.35 -23.55 25.06
CA GLY A 26 -36.09 -24.86 24.44
C GLY A 26 -36.58 -25.03 23.00
N LYS A 27 -36.84 -23.93 22.27
CA LYS A 27 -37.16 -23.98 20.83
C LYS A 27 -35.89 -23.86 19.98
N ASP A 28 -35.77 -24.72 18.98
CA ASP A 28 -34.73 -24.61 17.94
C ASP A 28 -35.05 -23.40 17.05
N ILE A 29 -34.44 -22.26 17.38
CA ILE A 29 -34.66 -20.99 16.68
C ILE A 29 -33.73 -20.84 15.46
N SER A 30 -34.32 -20.41 14.34
CA SER A 30 -33.59 -20.24 13.08
C SER A 30 -32.39 -19.28 13.24
N PHE A 31 -31.35 -19.45 12.41
CA PHE A 31 -30.20 -18.53 12.39
C PHE A 31 -30.62 -17.06 12.21
N THR A 32 -31.66 -16.81 11.41
CA THR A 32 -32.23 -15.47 11.22
C THR A 32 -32.71 -14.87 12.54
N GLU A 33 -33.34 -15.66 13.40
CA GLU A 33 -33.86 -15.20 14.68
C GLU A 33 -32.73 -15.00 15.70
N ARG A 34 -31.78 -15.93 15.75
CA ARG A 34 -30.56 -15.80 16.57
C ARG A 34 -29.76 -14.54 16.23
N LEU A 35 -29.62 -14.23 14.93
CA LEU A 35 -28.97 -13.02 14.47
C LEU A 35 -29.73 -11.76 14.89
N LYS A 36 -31.07 -11.75 14.77
CA LYS A 36 -31.89 -10.62 15.25
C LYS A 36 -31.72 -10.41 16.76
N ASN A 37 -31.71 -11.49 17.55
CA ASN A 37 -31.53 -11.39 19.00
C ASN A 37 -30.17 -10.81 19.36
N CYS A 38 -29.10 -11.29 18.71
CA CYS A 38 -27.75 -10.75 18.86
C CYS A 38 -27.67 -9.24 18.52
N VAL A 39 -28.23 -8.84 17.37
CA VAL A 39 -28.33 -7.44 16.92
C VAL A 39 -29.16 -6.60 17.91
N GLY A 40 -30.26 -7.14 18.42
CA GLY A 40 -31.15 -6.47 19.38
C GLY A 40 -30.46 -6.14 20.70
N ILE A 41 -29.62 -7.05 21.21
CA ILE A 41 -28.82 -6.83 22.43
C ILE A 41 -27.86 -5.65 22.24
N TYR A 42 -27.22 -5.57 21.08
CA TYR A 42 -26.35 -4.44 20.78
C TYR A 42 -27.13 -3.14 20.53
N ASP A 43 -28.28 -3.19 19.85
CA ASP A 43 -29.16 -2.04 19.62
C ASP A 43 -29.61 -1.40 20.97
N GLU A 44 -30.06 -2.21 21.94
CA GLU A 44 -30.41 -1.71 23.27
C GLU A 44 -29.20 -1.12 24.02
N ALA A 45 -28.04 -1.76 23.88
CA ALA A 45 -26.81 -1.30 24.52
C ALA A 45 -26.29 0.03 23.94
N VAL A 46 -26.44 0.29 22.64
CA VAL A 46 -26.06 1.60 22.05
C VAL A 46 -27.08 2.69 22.36
N GLU A 47 -28.36 2.36 22.55
CA GLU A 47 -29.37 3.32 23.02
C GLU A 47 -29.11 3.77 24.46
N THR A 48 -28.71 2.84 25.32
CA THR A 48 -28.41 3.12 26.74
C THR A 48 -27.00 3.67 26.96
N LEU A 49 -26.03 3.29 26.12
CA LEU A 49 -24.62 3.69 26.21
C LEU A 49 -24.05 4.04 24.82
N SER A 50 -24.55 5.13 24.22
CA SER A 50 -24.10 5.63 22.91
C SER A 50 -22.69 6.24 22.97
N THR A 51 -21.67 5.38 23.06
CA THR A 51 -20.26 5.76 23.08
C THR A 51 -19.54 5.17 21.87
N LYS A 52 -18.46 5.81 21.41
CA LYS A 52 -17.64 5.31 20.30
C LYS A 52 -17.18 3.86 20.49
N GLN A 53 -16.83 3.50 21.73
CA GLN A 53 -16.42 2.15 22.10
C GLN A 53 -17.56 1.13 22.04
N MET A 54 -18.80 1.52 22.36
CA MET A 54 -19.97 0.63 22.26
C MET A 54 -20.32 0.35 20.80
N TRP A 55 -20.29 1.39 19.96
CA TRP A 55 -20.45 1.24 18.51
C TRP A 55 -19.32 0.42 17.87
N THR A 56 -18.08 0.62 18.32
CA THR A 56 -16.91 -0.18 17.90
C THR A 56 -17.14 -1.67 18.21
N LEU A 57 -17.56 -2.01 19.42
CA LEU A 57 -17.87 -3.40 19.81
C LEU A 57 -18.98 -4.00 18.96
N TYR A 58 -20.04 -3.24 18.70
CA TYR A 58 -21.16 -3.69 17.87
C TYR A 58 -20.70 -3.94 16.42
N VAL A 59 -20.01 -2.97 15.82
CA VAL A 59 -19.48 -3.09 14.47
C VAL A 59 -18.51 -4.27 14.35
N ASP A 60 -17.61 -4.48 15.32
CA ASP A 60 -16.66 -5.59 15.30
C ASP A 60 -17.34 -6.96 15.39
N ALA A 61 -18.37 -7.09 16.23
CA ALA A 61 -19.15 -8.33 16.30
C ALA A 61 -19.80 -8.66 14.95
N VAL A 62 -20.39 -7.66 14.29
CA VAL A 62 -21.07 -7.86 13.00
C VAL A 62 -20.07 -8.03 11.84
N LEU A 63 -18.89 -7.43 11.91
CA LEU A 63 -17.79 -7.70 10.98
C LEU A 63 -17.31 -9.15 11.08
N LYS A 64 -17.06 -9.65 12.30
CA LYS A 64 -16.70 -11.05 12.54
C LYS A 64 -17.78 -12.01 12.01
N LEU A 65 -19.04 -11.64 12.17
CA LEU A 65 -20.16 -12.38 11.57
C LEU A 65 -20.13 -12.38 10.03
N ASN A 66 -19.49 -11.42 9.38
CA ASN A 66 -19.39 -11.36 7.92
C ASN A 66 -18.11 -12.00 7.37
N GLU A 67 -17.25 -12.57 8.22
CA GLU A 67 -16.10 -13.37 7.78
C GLU A 67 -16.53 -14.74 7.26
N ASP A 68 -17.51 -15.38 7.92
CA ASP A 68 -18.12 -16.62 7.46
C ASP A 68 -19.31 -16.35 6.52
N MET A 69 -19.05 -16.53 5.22
CA MET A 69 -20.02 -16.30 4.15
C MET A 69 -20.59 -17.60 3.57
N SER A 70 -20.40 -18.74 4.25
CA SER A 70 -20.91 -20.05 3.84
C SER A 70 -22.44 -20.12 3.81
N SER A 71 -23.12 -19.30 4.63
CA SER A 71 -24.57 -19.32 4.81
C SER A 71 -25.14 -17.92 5.02
N HIS A 72 -26.38 -17.69 4.57
CA HIS A 72 -27.14 -16.46 4.80
C HIS A 72 -26.42 -15.15 4.39
N GLN A 73 -25.54 -15.21 3.38
CA GLN A 73 -24.71 -14.10 2.91
C GLN A 73 -25.47 -12.78 2.70
N LYS A 74 -26.66 -12.81 2.07
CA LYS A 74 -27.48 -11.60 1.84
C LYS A 74 -27.91 -10.94 3.15
N LEU A 75 -28.34 -11.76 4.13
CA LEU A 75 -28.78 -11.28 5.43
C LEU A 75 -27.59 -10.68 6.21
N ARG A 76 -26.46 -11.40 6.27
CA ARG A 76 -25.24 -10.94 6.95
C ARG A 76 -24.75 -9.59 6.41
N ARG A 77 -24.71 -9.42 5.08
CA ARG A 77 -24.35 -8.14 4.43
C ARG A 77 -25.34 -7.03 4.73
N LYS A 78 -26.64 -7.32 4.70
CA LYS A 78 -27.69 -6.35 5.02
C LYS A 78 -27.58 -5.86 6.47
N THR A 79 -27.32 -6.77 7.40
CA THR A 79 -27.10 -6.44 8.82
C THR A 79 -25.87 -5.56 8.98
N LEU A 80 -24.75 -5.92 8.34
CA LEU A 80 -23.52 -5.13 8.39
C LEU A 80 -23.72 -3.70 7.88
N GLY A 81 -24.35 -3.54 6.71
CA GLY A 81 -24.65 -2.21 6.15
C GLY A 81 -25.58 -1.39 7.06
N SER A 82 -26.59 -2.02 7.66
CA SER A 82 -27.49 -1.35 8.59
C SER A 82 -26.78 -0.87 9.86
N VAL A 83 -25.89 -1.70 10.43
CA VAL A 83 -25.17 -1.36 11.66
C VAL A 83 -24.17 -0.24 11.41
N PHE A 84 -23.42 -0.28 10.30
CA PHE A 84 -22.55 0.84 9.93
C PHE A 84 -23.31 2.13 9.69
N LYS A 85 -24.48 2.08 9.02
CA LYS A 85 -25.31 3.25 8.80
C LYS A 85 -25.79 3.86 10.12
N LYS A 86 -26.32 3.05 11.04
CA LYS A 86 -26.72 3.51 12.38
C LYS A 86 -25.54 4.12 13.15
N ALA A 87 -24.38 3.46 13.12
CA ALA A 87 -23.16 3.95 13.78
C ALA A 87 -22.70 5.29 13.19
N PHE A 88 -22.77 5.44 11.87
CA PHE A 88 -22.48 6.70 11.18
C PHE A 88 -23.44 7.82 11.59
N GLU A 89 -24.75 7.56 11.55
CA GLU A 89 -25.80 8.52 11.93
C GLU A 89 -25.69 8.96 13.40
N SER A 90 -25.15 8.09 14.27
CA SER A 90 -24.86 8.42 15.67
C SER A 90 -23.65 9.36 15.87
N GLY A 91 -22.86 9.63 14.83
CA GLY A 91 -21.65 10.45 14.91
C GLY A 91 -20.50 9.85 15.74
N SER A 92 -20.60 8.56 16.10
CA SER A 92 -19.71 7.91 17.07
C SER A 92 -18.74 6.90 16.45
N LEU A 93 -18.46 6.99 15.15
CA LEU A 93 -17.47 6.12 14.51
C LEU A 93 -16.03 6.55 14.83
N GLU A 94 -15.20 5.57 15.16
CA GLU A 94 -13.75 5.72 15.24
C GLU A 94 -13.12 5.69 13.84
N GLU A 95 -11.91 6.24 13.70
CA GLU A 95 -11.21 6.37 12.42
C GLU A 95 -11.14 5.05 11.64
N ASP A 96 -10.68 3.97 12.29
CA ASP A 96 -10.56 2.66 11.65
C ASP A 96 -11.92 2.11 11.18
N LYS A 97 -13.01 2.43 11.89
CA LYS A 97 -14.36 2.03 11.49
C LYS A 97 -14.86 2.82 10.29
N TYR A 98 -14.53 4.11 10.19
CA TYR A 98 -14.77 4.88 8.97
C TYR A 98 -14.03 4.27 7.78
N VAL A 99 -12.74 3.93 7.95
CA VAL A 99 -11.93 3.30 6.90
C VAL A 99 -12.55 1.98 6.44
N GLN A 100 -12.95 1.11 7.38
CA GLN A 100 -13.60 -0.17 7.05
C GLN A 100 -14.93 0.04 6.32
N TYR A 101 -15.77 0.95 6.81
CA TYR A 101 -17.07 1.23 6.19
C TYR A 101 -16.91 1.73 4.76
N LEU A 102 -16.02 2.70 4.55
CA LEU A 102 -15.74 3.26 3.24
C LEU A 102 -15.17 2.23 2.27
N LYS A 103 -14.26 1.34 2.72
CA LYS A 103 -13.76 0.24 1.89
C LYS A 103 -14.88 -0.68 1.40
N LEU A 104 -15.84 -1.00 2.27
CA LEU A 104 -17.00 -1.82 1.89
C LEU A 104 -17.90 -1.11 0.88
N MET A 105 -18.08 0.21 1.03
CA MET A 105 -18.93 0.99 0.13
C MET A 105 -18.27 1.33 -1.21
N ILE A 106 -16.96 1.56 -1.26
CA ILE A 106 -16.23 1.95 -2.48
C ILE A 106 -15.94 0.74 -3.38
N ASN A 107 -15.91 -0.47 -2.82
CA ASN A 107 -15.53 -1.70 -3.54
C ASN A 107 -16.70 -2.53 -4.06
N VAL A 108 -17.92 -1.99 -4.06
CA VAL A 108 -19.06 -2.59 -4.77
C VAL A 108 -19.16 -2.07 -6.21
N ASP A 109 -19.80 -2.84 -7.09
CA ASP A 109 -19.93 -2.49 -8.52
C ASP A 109 -20.66 -1.16 -8.75
N GLN A 110 -21.68 -0.87 -7.92
CA GLN A 110 -22.45 0.37 -7.98
C GLN A 110 -22.52 1.02 -6.58
N PRO A 111 -21.51 1.83 -6.22
CA PRO A 111 -21.50 2.53 -4.95
C PRO A 111 -22.63 3.56 -4.90
N GLN A 112 -23.25 3.72 -3.73
CA GLN A 112 -24.21 4.80 -3.49
C GLN A 112 -23.43 6.11 -3.30
N GLU A 113 -23.13 6.81 -4.38
CA GLU A 113 -22.22 7.97 -4.42
C GLU A 113 -22.54 9.02 -3.37
N SER A 114 -23.81 9.41 -3.23
CA SER A 114 -24.24 10.43 -2.26
C SER A 114 -23.91 10.01 -0.81
N LEU A 115 -24.10 8.74 -0.48
CA LEU A 115 -23.78 8.21 0.84
C LEU A 115 -22.26 8.08 1.02
N VAL A 116 -21.52 7.62 0.00
CA VAL A 116 -20.05 7.54 0.06
C VAL A 116 -19.45 8.92 0.31
N THR A 117 -19.88 9.92 -0.45
CA THR A 117 -19.43 11.31 -0.32
C THR A 117 -19.78 11.88 1.05
N ALA A 118 -20.99 11.63 1.57
CA ALA A 118 -21.38 12.09 2.90
C ALA A 118 -20.50 11.47 4.01
N VAL A 119 -20.24 10.16 3.92
CA VAL A 119 -19.37 9.46 4.88
C VAL A 119 -17.92 9.92 4.77
N LEU A 120 -17.39 10.09 3.56
CA LEU A 120 -16.04 10.60 3.31
C LEU A 120 -15.84 11.99 3.89
N THR A 121 -16.72 12.93 3.58
CA THR A 121 -16.65 14.31 4.06
C THR A 121 -16.64 14.33 5.58
N LYS A 122 -17.57 13.60 6.23
CA LYS A 122 -17.62 13.55 7.68
C LYS A 122 -16.39 12.89 8.31
N ALA A 123 -15.87 11.84 7.70
CA ALA A 123 -14.69 11.13 8.18
C ALA A 123 -13.45 12.04 8.11
N ILE A 124 -13.25 12.75 7.00
CA ILE A 124 -12.13 13.68 6.81
C ILE A 124 -12.24 14.90 7.73
N GLU A 125 -13.44 15.45 7.93
CA GLU A 125 -13.67 16.52 8.92
C GLU A 125 -13.31 16.07 10.34
N SER A 126 -13.59 14.80 10.68
CA SER A 126 -13.36 14.26 12.02
C SER A 126 -11.91 13.83 12.24
N TYR A 127 -11.24 13.35 11.18
CA TYR A 127 -9.87 12.82 11.22
C TYR A 127 -9.05 13.36 10.03
N PRO A 128 -8.80 14.68 9.96
CA PRO A 128 -8.19 15.31 8.79
C PRO A 128 -6.75 14.87 8.52
N LYS A 129 -6.06 14.32 9.52
CA LYS A 129 -4.69 13.83 9.40
C LYS A 129 -4.59 12.38 8.92
N SER A 130 -5.72 11.68 8.75
CA SER A 130 -5.74 10.27 8.38
C SER A 130 -5.43 10.08 6.89
N THR A 131 -4.20 9.68 6.57
CA THR A 131 -3.80 9.37 5.19
C THR A 131 -4.70 8.32 4.56
N LYS A 132 -5.15 7.32 5.33
CA LYS A 132 -6.05 6.26 4.86
C LYS A 132 -7.37 6.81 4.32
N LEU A 133 -7.96 7.81 4.97
CA LEU A 133 -9.22 8.41 4.53
C LEU A 133 -9.04 9.24 3.26
N TRP A 134 -7.95 9.99 3.13
CA TRP A 134 -7.63 10.73 1.92
C TRP A 134 -7.34 9.80 0.73
N VAL A 135 -6.62 8.70 0.96
CA VAL A 135 -6.40 7.63 -0.04
C VAL A 135 -7.74 7.08 -0.53
N LEU A 136 -8.68 6.81 0.37
CA LEU A 136 -10.02 6.34 0.00
C LEU A 136 -10.81 7.38 -0.79
N HIS A 137 -10.70 8.67 -0.44
CA HIS A 137 -11.32 9.76 -1.18
C HIS A 137 -10.81 9.81 -2.62
N LEU A 138 -9.48 9.84 -2.80
CA LEU A 138 -8.86 9.87 -4.13
C LEU A 138 -9.21 8.61 -4.93
N THR A 139 -9.21 7.44 -4.29
CA THR A 139 -9.59 6.18 -4.92
C THR A 139 -11.05 6.21 -5.40
N PHE A 140 -11.95 6.75 -4.59
CA PHE A 140 -13.36 6.88 -4.96
C PHE A 140 -13.52 7.81 -6.17
N LEU A 141 -12.91 8.99 -6.15
CA LEU A 141 -12.94 9.93 -7.29
C LEU A 141 -12.34 9.33 -8.56
N ALA A 142 -11.24 8.58 -8.44
CA ALA A 142 -10.64 7.89 -9.57
C ALA A 142 -11.59 6.85 -10.20
N LYS A 143 -12.33 6.10 -9.38
CA LYS A 143 -13.35 5.15 -9.86
C LYS A 143 -14.55 5.84 -10.52
N GLN A 144 -14.89 7.05 -10.10
CA GLN A 144 -15.93 7.88 -10.73
C GLN A 144 -15.43 8.61 -11.99
N GLU A 145 -14.19 8.34 -12.43
CA GLU A 145 -13.55 9.03 -13.55
C GLU A 145 -13.58 10.56 -13.41
N ALA A 146 -13.49 11.05 -12.17
CA ALA A 146 -13.54 12.47 -11.87
C ALA A 146 -12.50 13.27 -12.68
N PRO A 147 -12.76 14.55 -12.99
CA PRO A 147 -11.80 15.38 -13.71
C PRO A 147 -10.46 15.50 -12.99
N ALA A 148 -9.37 15.60 -13.76
CA ALA A 148 -8.02 15.70 -13.21
C ALA A 148 -7.84 16.88 -12.22
N SER A 149 -8.55 18.00 -12.45
CA SER A 149 -8.52 19.15 -11.53
C SER A 149 -9.02 18.79 -10.13
N GLU A 150 -10.07 17.96 -10.04
CA GLU A 150 -10.65 17.55 -8.76
C GLU A 150 -9.70 16.61 -8.00
N ILE A 151 -9.09 15.65 -8.71
CA ILE A 151 -8.07 14.76 -8.15
C ILE A 151 -6.90 15.57 -7.58
N GLU A 152 -6.40 16.56 -8.32
CA GLU A 152 -5.30 17.41 -7.88
C GLU A 152 -5.65 18.28 -6.67
N ASP A 153 -6.88 18.81 -6.63
CA ASP A 153 -7.32 19.63 -5.50
C ASP A 153 -7.43 18.81 -4.21
N ILE A 154 -8.00 17.60 -4.28
CA ILE A 154 -8.05 16.68 -3.14
C ILE A 154 -6.65 16.21 -2.75
N PHE A 155 -5.79 15.90 -3.72
CA PHE A 155 -4.42 15.49 -3.46
C PHE A 155 -3.62 16.57 -2.72
N LYS A 156 -3.71 17.83 -3.15
CA LYS A 156 -3.06 18.96 -2.47
C LYS A 156 -3.60 19.16 -1.05
N LYS A 157 -4.93 19.05 -0.85
CA LYS A 157 -5.54 19.11 0.48
C LYS A 157 -5.03 17.98 1.38
N ALA A 158 -4.90 16.77 0.85
CA ALA A 158 -4.36 15.63 1.58
C ALA A 158 -2.91 15.88 2.03
N LEU A 159 -2.04 16.34 1.11
CA LEU A 159 -0.65 16.66 1.42
C LEU A 159 -0.50 17.79 2.45
N ALA A 160 -1.43 18.75 2.50
CA ALA A 160 -1.41 19.82 3.48
C ALA A 160 -1.80 19.37 4.90
N ASN A 161 -2.54 18.26 5.02
CA ASN A 161 -3.05 17.77 6.32
C ASN A 161 -2.31 16.53 6.83
N CYS A 162 -1.80 15.68 5.94
CA CYS A 162 -1.15 14.42 6.28
C CYS A 162 0.36 14.60 6.46
N THR A 163 0.94 13.85 7.39
CA THR A 163 2.38 13.81 7.64
C THR A 163 2.97 12.40 7.49
N GLU A 164 2.12 11.38 7.54
CA GLU A 164 2.52 9.98 7.51
C GLU A 164 2.04 9.32 6.20
N ASP A 165 2.73 8.26 5.78
CA ASP A 165 2.35 7.44 4.61
C ASP A 165 2.04 8.24 3.33
N LEU A 166 2.78 9.33 3.10
CA LEU A 166 2.56 10.18 1.93
C LEU A 166 2.71 9.39 0.63
N LEU A 167 3.55 8.34 0.62
CA LEU A 167 3.73 7.45 -0.52
C LEU A 167 2.39 6.90 -1.03
N SER A 168 1.49 6.46 -0.14
CA SER A 168 0.18 5.94 -0.55
C SER A 168 -0.67 6.97 -1.30
N LEU A 169 -0.60 8.27 -0.93
CA LEU A 169 -1.26 9.35 -1.67
C LEU A 169 -0.68 9.49 -3.08
N TRP A 170 0.64 9.47 -3.20
CA TRP A 170 1.33 9.54 -4.49
C TRP A 170 1.00 8.34 -5.37
N THR A 171 0.92 7.14 -4.79
CA THR A 171 0.57 5.90 -5.51
C THR A 171 -0.84 5.99 -6.10
N VAL A 172 -1.84 6.48 -5.35
CA VAL A 172 -3.20 6.64 -5.90
C VAL A 172 -3.26 7.71 -6.98
N ARG A 173 -2.58 8.87 -6.79
CA ARG A 173 -2.46 9.89 -7.85
C ARG A 173 -1.85 9.30 -9.12
N PHE A 174 -0.77 8.52 -8.98
CA PHE A 174 -0.12 7.85 -10.09
C PHE A 174 -1.06 6.87 -10.79
N GLN A 175 -1.74 6.00 -10.04
CA GLN A 175 -2.71 5.04 -10.59
C GLN A 175 -3.79 5.73 -11.41
N TYR A 176 -4.35 6.84 -10.91
CA TYR A 176 -5.33 7.63 -11.64
C TYR A 176 -4.81 8.07 -13.03
N TYR A 177 -3.63 8.68 -13.10
CA TYR A 177 -3.06 9.09 -14.39
C TYR A 177 -2.61 7.92 -15.26
N HIS A 178 -2.18 6.82 -14.65
CA HIS A 178 -1.75 5.63 -15.37
C HIS A 178 -2.90 4.97 -16.13
N THR A 179 -4.12 5.03 -15.58
CA THR A 179 -5.33 4.53 -16.26
C THR A 179 -5.89 5.49 -17.31
N ARG A 180 -5.40 6.74 -17.37
CA ARG A 180 -5.88 7.80 -18.27
C ARG A 180 -5.02 7.90 -19.52
N THR A 181 -5.33 7.07 -20.52
CA THR A 181 -4.63 7.04 -21.82
C THR A 181 -4.74 8.34 -22.60
N ASP A 182 -5.73 9.18 -22.27
CA ASP A 182 -5.94 10.53 -22.81
C ASP A 182 -4.96 11.58 -22.24
N LEU A 183 -4.28 11.29 -21.12
CA LEU A 183 -3.42 12.25 -20.40
C LEU A 183 -1.95 11.79 -20.22
N PRO A 184 -1.25 11.31 -21.26
CA PRO A 184 0.11 10.77 -21.11
C PRO A 184 1.15 11.78 -20.62
N LYS A 185 0.96 13.07 -20.94
CA LYS A 185 1.83 14.16 -20.46
C LYS A 185 1.69 14.38 -18.96
N ALA A 186 0.48 14.26 -18.42
CA ALA A 186 0.23 14.42 -16.98
C ALA A 186 0.81 13.24 -16.19
N LEU A 187 0.76 12.03 -16.76
CA LEU A 187 1.44 10.87 -16.19
C LEU A 187 2.96 11.07 -16.11
N GLU A 188 3.60 11.52 -17.20
CA GLU A 188 5.04 11.82 -17.16
C GLU A 188 5.36 12.94 -16.17
N GLN A 189 4.50 13.97 -16.05
CA GLN A 189 4.68 15.02 -15.06
C GLN A 189 4.59 14.48 -13.63
N THR A 190 3.69 13.53 -13.38
CA THR A 190 3.57 12.87 -12.06
C THR A 190 4.87 12.19 -11.65
N PHE A 191 5.56 11.52 -12.58
CA PHE A 191 6.89 10.96 -12.32
C PHE A 191 7.91 12.05 -11.99
N LYS A 192 7.96 13.13 -12.80
CA LYS A 192 8.91 14.24 -12.59
C LYS A 192 8.70 14.91 -11.22
N ASP A 193 7.45 15.11 -10.83
CA ASP A 193 7.09 15.68 -9.53
C ASP A 193 7.50 14.75 -8.38
N ALA A 194 7.36 13.42 -8.56
CA ALA A 194 7.61 12.43 -7.52
C ALA A 194 9.10 12.18 -7.26
N ILE A 195 9.96 12.16 -8.29
CA ILE A 195 11.39 11.86 -8.14
C ILE A 195 12.18 12.96 -7.42
N VAL A 196 11.63 14.18 -7.33
CA VAL A 196 12.24 15.31 -6.60
C VAL A 196 11.76 15.40 -5.15
N GLN A 197 10.85 14.52 -4.73
CA GLN A 197 10.37 14.43 -3.34
C GLN A 197 11.41 13.76 -2.43
N PRO A 198 11.20 13.76 -1.10
CA PRO A 198 12.06 13.01 -0.18
C PRO A 198 12.20 11.53 -0.57
N PRO A 199 13.29 10.85 -0.13
CA PRO A 199 13.58 9.47 -0.50
C PRO A 199 12.44 8.47 -0.24
N THR A 200 11.59 8.73 0.74
CA THR A 200 10.39 7.93 1.05
C THR A 200 9.40 7.83 -0.11
N ILE A 201 9.37 8.84 -0.99
CA ILE A 201 8.54 8.88 -2.20
C ILE A 201 9.40 8.63 -3.43
N ALA A 202 10.50 9.38 -3.58
CA ALA A 202 11.33 9.34 -4.78
C ALA A 202 11.86 7.93 -5.09
N SER A 203 12.27 7.17 -4.08
CA SER A 203 12.83 5.83 -4.27
C SER A 203 11.85 4.85 -4.91
N HIS A 204 10.54 5.05 -4.71
CA HIS A 204 9.50 4.22 -5.32
C HIS A 204 9.32 4.56 -6.81
N PHE A 205 9.32 5.85 -7.16
CA PHE A 205 9.00 6.32 -8.51
C PHE A 205 10.20 6.36 -9.45
N GLN A 206 11.42 6.48 -8.93
CA GLN A 206 12.66 6.48 -9.71
C GLN A 206 12.79 5.28 -10.67
N PRO A 207 12.73 4.01 -10.22
CA PRO A 207 12.82 2.86 -11.12
C PRO A 207 11.63 2.77 -12.08
N LEU A 208 10.41 3.06 -11.60
CA LEU A 208 9.20 3.05 -12.43
C LEU A 208 9.27 4.08 -13.57
N TYR A 209 9.90 5.23 -13.33
CA TYR A 209 10.06 6.24 -14.37
C TYR A 209 11.00 5.79 -15.49
N LEU A 210 12.08 5.07 -15.17
CA LEU A 210 12.96 4.49 -16.19
C LEU A 210 12.21 3.49 -17.06
N GLU A 211 11.44 2.61 -16.44
CA GLU A 211 10.62 1.62 -17.15
C GLU A 211 9.61 2.29 -18.08
N PHE A 212 8.90 3.30 -17.58
CA PHE A 212 8.00 4.13 -18.38
C PHE A 212 8.69 4.75 -19.60
N LEU A 213 9.91 5.27 -19.43
CA LEU A 213 10.67 5.87 -20.54
C LEU A 213 11.11 4.86 -21.59
N VAL A 214 11.49 3.64 -21.18
CA VAL A 214 11.81 2.56 -22.13
C VAL A 214 10.58 2.18 -22.94
N VAL A 215 9.44 1.97 -22.27
CA VAL A 215 8.20 1.53 -22.90
C VAL A 215 7.62 2.59 -23.84
N THR A 216 7.64 3.87 -23.44
CA THR A 216 7.03 4.95 -24.24
C THR A 216 7.98 5.56 -25.27
N ARG A 217 9.29 5.36 -25.12
CA ARG A 217 10.32 5.90 -26.00
C ARG A 217 11.30 4.79 -26.36
N ASN A 218 12.41 4.70 -25.63
CA ASN A 218 13.48 3.75 -25.85
C ASN A 218 14.48 3.75 -24.68
N ILE A 219 15.43 2.81 -24.73
CA ILE A 219 16.49 2.68 -23.72
C ILE A 219 17.37 3.93 -23.61
N ASP A 220 17.61 4.67 -24.69
CA ASP A 220 18.44 5.88 -24.65
C ASP A 220 17.79 7.02 -23.85
N ALA A 221 16.47 7.13 -23.90
CA ALA A 221 15.73 8.07 -23.06
C ALA A 221 15.88 7.72 -21.58
N ALA A 222 15.81 6.43 -21.23
CA ALA A 222 16.02 5.95 -19.87
C ALA A 222 17.47 6.18 -19.42
N ARG A 223 18.48 5.90 -20.25
CA ARG A 223 19.91 6.18 -19.96
C ARG A 223 20.15 7.65 -19.62
N LYS A 224 19.62 8.56 -20.45
CA LYS A 224 19.75 10.01 -20.22
C LYS A 224 19.12 10.42 -18.89
N LYS A 225 17.89 9.94 -18.62
CA LYS A 225 17.20 10.27 -17.37
C LYS A 225 17.88 9.64 -16.16
N TYR A 226 18.39 8.43 -16.26
CA TYR A 226 19.15 7.76 -15.23
C TYR A 226 20.36 8.61 -14.80
N LEU A 227 21.17 9.06 -15.75
CA LEU A 227 22.31 9.96 -15.47
C LEU A 227 21.87 11.29 -14.81
N GLU A 228 20.73 11.84 -15.23
CA GLU A 228 20.16 13.05 -14.64
C GLU A 228 19.74 12.84 -13.18
N ILE A 229 19.04 11.74 -12.87
CA ILE A 229 18.61 11.40 -11.50
C ILE A 229 19.82 11.23 -10.58
N GLN A 230 20.87 10.56 -11.04
CA GLN A 230 22.08 10.36 -10.26
C GLN A 230 22.80 11.66 -9.91
N LYS A 231 22.68 12.67 -10.77
CA LYS A 231 23.35 13.96 -10.60
C LYS A 231 22.54 14.95 -9.76
N ASN A 232 21.22 14.90 -9.90
CA ASN A 232 20.32 15.96 -9.39
C ASN A 232 19.42 15.49 -8.23
N CYS A 233 19.36 14.19 -7.96
CA CYS A 233 18.48 13.60 -6.94
C CYS A 233 19.29 12.63 -6.07
N ALA A 234 18.70 12.17 -4.96
CA ALA A 234 19.25 11.05 -4.19
C ALA A 234 18.83 9.73 -4.87
N PRO A 235 19.75 9.00 -5.56
CA PRO A 235 19.38 7.74 -6.21
C PRO A 235 19.12 6.67 -5.15
N CYS A 236 18.13 5.79 -5.39
CA CYS A 236 17.95 4.57 -4.61
C CYS A 236 18.67 3.38 -5.26
N LEU A 237 18.94 2.32 -4.49
CA LEU A 237 19.58 1.11 -5.04
C LEU A 237 18.72 0.47 -6.14
N GLU A 238 17.40 0.48 -5.97
CA GLU A 238 16.45 -0.07 -6.94
C GLU A 238 16.46 0.66 -8.29
N LEU A 239 16.84 1.96 -8.32
CA LEU A 239 17.05 2.68 -9.58
C LEU A 239 18.18 2.02 -10.39
N HIS A 240 19.29 1.67 -9.74
CA HIS A 240 20.44 1.04 -10.41
C HIS A 240 20.12 -0.37 -10.86
N ARG A 241 19.47 -1.16 -10.00
CA ARG A 241 19.01 -2.52 -10.33
C ARG A 241 18.04 -2.51 -11.51
N LYS A 242 17.07 -1.59 -11.49
CA LYS A 242 16.11 -1.43 -12.59
C LYS A 242 16.80 -1.03 -13.90
N MET A 243 17.72 -0.05 -13.88
CA MET A 243 18.44 0.33 -15.10
C MET A 243 19.28 -0.84 -15.64
N SER A 244 19.98 -1.58 -14.76
CA SER A 244 20.74 -2.79 -15.10
C SER A 244 19.84 -3.86 -15.74
N GLN A 245 18.66 -4.11 -15.16
CA GLN A 245 17.66 -5.03 -15.71
C GLN A 245 17.21 -4.57 -17.11
N LEU A 246 16.89 -3.28 -17.27
CA LEU A 246 16.44 -2.72 -18.55
C LEU A 246 17.51 -2.85 -19.64
N GLU A 247 18.80 -2.74 -19.30
CA GLU A 247 19.90 -3.02 -20.23
C GLU A 247 19.99 -4.51 -20.60
N SER A 248 19.85 -5.40 -19.61
CA SER A 248 20.00 -6.86 -19.81
C SER A 248 18.96 -7.46 -20.76
N ILE A 249 17.74 -6.89 -20.80
CA ILE A 249 16.63 -7.39 -21.61
C ILE A 249 16.62 -6.79 -23.03
N GLN A 250 17.55 -5.89 -23.36
CA GLN A 250 17.64 -5.37 -24.73
C GLN A 250 18.06 -6.50 -25.68
N ALA A 251 17.53 -6.47 -26.91
CA ALA A 251 17.92 -7.44 -27.94
C ALA A 251 19.43 -7.42 -28.23
N GLN A 252 20.05 -6.24 -28.08
CA GLN A 252 21.50 -6.05 -28.11
C GLN A 252 21.90 -5.23 -26.88
N PRO A 253 22.26 -5.88 -25.76
CA PRO A 253 22.67 -5.19 -24.54
C PRO A 253 23.90 -4.33 -24.78
N ASN A 254 23.87 -3.08 -24.30
CA ASN A 254 25.07 -2.25 -24.30
C ASN A 254 25.85 -2.54 -23.01
N VAL A 255 26.88 -3.37 -23.14
CA VAL A 255 27.70 -3.84 -22.01
C VAL A 255 28.32 -2.69 -21.23
N ASP A 256 28.67 -1.57 -21.88
CA ASP A 256 29.28 -0.42 -21.20
C ASP A 256 28.27 0.34 -20.34
N HIS A 257 27.06 0.57 -20.85
CA HIS A 257 25.98 1.16 -20.06
C HIS A 257 25.50 0.23 -18.93
N TRP A 258 25.45 -1.08 -19.21
CA TRP A 258 25.11 -2.07 -18.19
C TRP A 258 26.15 -2.09 -17.07
N ARG A 259 27.44 -2.15 -17.41
CA ARG A 259 28.56 -2.02 -16.45
C ARG A 259 28.45 -0.76 -15.62
N LYS A 260 28.11 0.36 -16.26
CA LYS A 260 27.95 1.65 -15.57
C LYS A 260 26.91 1.59 -14.46
N CYS A 261 25.84 0.82 -14.63
CA CYS A 261 24.82 0.64 -13.59
C CYS A 261 25.42 0.01 -12.32
N HIS A 262 26.28 -1.01 -12.48
CA HIS A 262 26.95 -1.70 -11.38
C HIS A 262 28.07 -0.86 -10.75
N GLU A 263 28.83 -0.12 -11.55
CA GLU A 263 29.81 0.87 -11.05
C GLU A 263 29.13 1.91 -10.16
N ASN A 264 27.98 2.41 -10.60
CA ASN A 264 27.24 3.41 -9.85
C ASN A 264 26.60 2.81 -8.60
N ALA A 265 25.99 1.61 -8.68
CA ALA A 265 25.43 0.94 -7.52
C ALA A 265 26.50 0.74 -6.44
N SER A 266 27.66 0.18 -6.80
CA SER A 266 28.79 0.00 -5.87
C SER A 266 29.37 1.34 -5.40
N HIS A 267 29.23 2.40 -6.19
CA HIS A 267 29.60 3.73 -5.77
C HIS A 267 28.66 4.34 -4.72
N PHE A 268 27.36 4.09 -4.76
CA PHE A 268 26.44 4.67 -3.78
C PHE A 268 26.20 3.75 -2.57
N PHE A 269 26.22 2.44 -2.77
CA PHE A 269 25.76 1.44 -1.81
C PHE A 269 26.80 0.36 -1.48
N GLY A 270 28.03 0.48 -1.99
CA GLY A 270 29.05 -0.56 -1.82
C GLY A 270 29.80 -0.52 -0.48
N THR A 271 29.44 0.35 0.46
CA THR A 271 30.13 0.42 1.77
C THR A 271 29.55 -0.61 2.75
N ASP A 272 28.23 -0.73 2.79
CA ASP A 272 27.47 -1.53 3.76
C ASP A 272 26.71 -2.69 3.12
N ASN A 273 26.85 -2.90 1.81
CA ASN A 273 26.12 -3.93 1.06
C ASN A 273 27.05 -4.76 0.17
N ILE A 274 27.23 -6.03 0.53
CA ILE A 274 28.06 -6.99 -0.23
C ILE A 274 27.39 -7.40 -1.54
N ASP A 275 26.06 -7.48 -1.60
CA ASP A 275 25.30 -7.96 -2.76
C ASP A 275 25.58 -7.10 -3.98
N VAL A 276 25.74 -5.79 -3.79
CA VAL A 276 26.05 -4.85 -4.86
C VAL A 276 27.38 -5.18 -5.55
N TRP A 277 28.36 -5.70 -4.80
CA TRP A 277 29.64 -6.14 -5.36
C TRP A 277 29.53 -7.53 -6.00
N ILE A 278 28.78 -8.44 -5.40
CA ILE A 278 28.55 -9.78 -5.94
C ILE A 278 27.78 -9.69 -7.27
N ASP A 279 26.73 -8.88 -7.35
CA ASP A 279 25.99 -8.58 -8.58
C ASP A 279 26.92 -8.02 -9.67
N PHE A 280 27.85 -7.14 -9.31
CA PHE A 280 28.83 -6.58 -10.25
C PHE A 280 29.80 -7.67 -10.75
N LEU A 281 30.33 -8.49 -9.85
CA LEU A 281 31.25 -9.58 -10.21
C LEU A 281 30.56 -10.62 -11.09
N ALA A 282 29.30 -10.96 -10.79
CA ALA A 282 28.49 -11.86 -11.61
C ALA A 282 28.28 -11.27 -13.02
N PHE A 283 27.98 -9.98 -13.12
CA PHE A 283 27.89 -9.29 -14.40
C PHE A 283 29.21 -9.36 -15.21
N GLU A 284 30.38 -9.06 -14.61
CA GLU A 284 31.65 -9.13 -15.35
C GLU A 284 32.01 -10.55 -15.78
N ARG A 285 31.61 -11.56 -15.00
CA ARG A 285 31.78 -12.98 -15.34
C ARG A 285 30.92 -13.38 -16.54
N ASP A 286 29.63 -13.04 -16.52
CA ASP A 286 28.62 -13.60 -17.42
C ASP A 286 28.40 -12.77 -18.70
N HIS A 287 28.54 -11.45 -18.60
CA HIS A 287 28.15 -10.51 -19.65
C HIS A 287 29.22 -9.46 -19.98
N GLY A 288 30.06 -9.13 -19.01
CA GLY A 288 31.14 -8.17 -19.14
C GLY A 288 32.45 -8.80 -19.60
N SER A 289 33.54 -8.48 -18.91
CA SER A 289 34.85 -9.05 -19.14
C SER A 289 35.36 -9.71 -17.87
N PRO A 290 35.59 -11.04 -17.85
CA PRO A 290 36.11 -11.74 -16.68
C PRO A 290 37.44 -11.18 -16.15
N ARG A 291 38.21 -10.48 -17.00
CA ARG A 291 39.44 -9.79 -16.60
C ARG A 291 39.21 -8.65 -15.61
N ASN A 292 38.02 -8.06 -15.61
CA ASN A 292 37.62 -6.98 -14.70
C ASN A 292 37.20 -7.50 -13.32
N MET A 293 36.99 -8.81 -13.15
CA MET A 293 36.57 -9.36 -11.86
C MET A 293 37.59 -9.10 -10.75
N GLN A 294 38.89 -9.33 -11.00
CA GLN A 294 39.91 -9.13 -9.98
C GLN A 294 40.02 -7.64 -9.53
N PRO A 295 40.06 -6.65 -10.45
CA PRO A 295 39.98 -5.24 -10.07
C PRO A 295 38.74 -4.89 -9.24
N VAL A 296 37.57 -5.42 -9.60
CA VAL A 296 36.30 -5.19 -8.88
C VAL A 296 36.37 -5.79 -7.47
N PHE A 297 36.90 -7.01 -7.35
CA PHE A 297 37.08 -7.70 -6.07
C PHE A 297 38.00 -6.93 -5.11
N GLU A 298 39.14 -6.45 -5.57
CA GLU A 298 40.03 -5.66 -4.71
C GLU A 298 39.38 -4.33 -4.31
N ARG A 299 38.65 -3.68 -5.24
CA ARG A 299 37.92 -2.44 -4.92
C ARG A 299 36.84 -2.68 -3.86
N ALA A 300 36.12 -3.79 -3.94
CA ALA A 300 35.12 -4.17 -2.94
C ALA A 300 35.74 -4.31 -1.54
N LYS A 301 36.86 -5.05 -1.42
CA LYS A 301 37.58 -5.21 -0.15
C LYS A 301 38.05 -3.90 0.47
N THR A 302 38.41 -2.92 -0.35
CA THR A 302 38.85 -1.60 0.14
C THR A 302 37.69 -0.69 0.57
N ARG A 303 36.48 -0.94 0.06
CA ARG A 303 35.34 -0.03 0.22
C ARG A 303 34.32 -0.53 1.24
N LEU A 304 34.16 -1.84 1.34
CA LEU A 304 33.28 -2.47 2.31
C LEU A 304 33.77 -2.19 3.74
N ASP A 305 32.81 -2.08 4.66
CA ASP A 305 33.10 -2.09 6.08
C ASP A 305 33.82 -3.39 6.47
N ALA A 306 34.78 -3.28 7.38
CA ALA A 306 35.70 -4.38 7.72
C ALA A 306 34.97 -5.68 8.11
N ASP A 307 33.84 -5.57 8.80
CA ASP A 307 33.03 -6.69 9.26
C ASP A 307 32.34 -7.46 8.11
N LEU A 308 32.15 -6.81 6.96
CA LEU A 308 31.50 -7.39 5.78
C LEU A 308 32.49 -8.08 4.84
N VAL A 309 33.78 -7.78 4.95
CA VAL A 309 34.82 -8.27 4.02
C VAL A 309 34.92 -9.79 4.03
N ALA A 310 34.85 -10.44 5.20
CA ALA A 310 34.95 -11.90 5.30
C ALA A 310 33.77 -12.61 4.62
N GLY A 311 32.54 -12.09 4.81
CA GLY A 311 31.35 -12.59 4.13
C GLY A 311 31.45 -12.41 2.61
N PHE A 312 31.86 -11.22 2.17
CA PHE A 312 32.09 -10.93 0.76
C PHE A 312 33.11 -11.87 0.09
N VAL A 313 34.25 -12.16 0.73
CA VAL A 313 35.25 -13.09 0.20
C VAL A 313 34.68 -14.49 0.03
N THR A 314 33.85 -14.94 0.98
CA THR A 314 33.19 -16.25 0.91
C THR A 314 32.25 -16.32 -0.29
N GLU A 315 31.38 -15.33 -0.46
CA GLU A 315 30.45 -15.25 -1.60
C GLU A 315 31.18 -15.16 -2.95
N TYR A 316 32.30 -14.44 -3.02
CA TYR A 316 33.12 -14.38 -4.23
C TYR A 316 33.71 -15.75 -4.62
N GLU A 317 34.19 -16.53 -3.67
CA GLU A 317 34.72 -17.87 -3.95
C GLU A 317 33.63 -18.83 -4.45
N LEU A 318 32.42 -18.74 -3.88
CA LEU A 318 31.25 -19.48 -4.39
C LEU A 318 30.88 -19.05 -5.82
N LEU A 319 30.91 -17.75 -6.10
CA LEU A 319 30.64 -17.22 -7.44
C LEU A 319 31.66 -17.71 -8.48
N LYS A 320 32.93 -17.81 -8.09
CA LYS A 320 34.02 -18.27 -8.95
C LYS A 320 33.99 -19.79 -9.17
N ASN A 321 33.58 -20.55 -8.15
CA ASN A 321 33.58 -22.00 -8.14
C ASN A 321 32.20 -22.55 -7.70
N PRO A 322 31.18 -22.57 -8.60
CA PRO A 322 29.81 -22.99 -8.25
C PRO A 322 29.64 -24.48 -7.94
N LEU A 323 30.73 -25.24 -7.78
CA LEU A 323 30.77 -26.68 -7.50
C LEU A 323 31.38 -27.01 -6.12
N ILE A 324 31.58 -26.01 -5.26
CA ILE A 324 31.96 -26.17 -3.85
C ILE A 324 30.70 -26.13 -2.98
#